data_AF-A0A346R7E9-F1
#
_entry.id   AF-A0A346R7E9-F1
#
_cell.length_a   1.000
_cell.length_b   1.000
_cell.length_c   1.000
_cell.angle_alpha   90.00
_cell.angle_beta   90.00
_cell.angle_gamma   90.00
#
_symmetry.space_group_name_H-M   'P 1'
#
loop_
_entity.id
_entity.type
_entity.pdbx_description
1 polymer ?
#
loop_
_entity_poly.entity_id
_entity_poly.type
_entity_poly.pdbx_seq_one_letter_code
_entity_poly.pdbx_strand_id
1 'polypeptide(L)'
;MPQPPRIHTNKSSRRVHYIAEWAEKRGMRQSDIARDLEVERSTVKRWFDGAVPTKQDHLERLSELLGTDDISALFRHPDDDWIARFLRDRSEDELDRIIQTLKAAFPRDDPKTANGGK
;
A
#
# COMPACT_ATOMS: atom_id res chain seq x y z
N MET A 1 -42.64 14.49 -9.09
CA MET A 1 -41.61 14.30 -8.05
C MET A 1 -40.58 13.30 -8.56
N PRO A 2 -39.37 13.71 -8.99
CA PRO A 2 -38.34 12.74 -9.33
C PRO A 2 -37.76 12.12 -8.04
N GLN A 3 -37.71 10.79 -7.98
CA GLN A 3 -37.12 10.02 -6.89
C GLN A 3 -35.60 10.30 -6.82
N PRO A 4 -34.99 10.46 -5.62
CA PRO A 4 -33.56 10.64 -5.53
C PRO A 4 -32.81 9.37 -6.01
N PRO A 5 -31.65 9.52 -6.67
CA PRO A 5 -30.90 8.38 -7.16
C PRO A 5 -30.44 7.49 -6.00
N ARG A 6 -30.69 6.20 -6.12
CA ARG A 6 -30.16 5.17 -5.23
C ARG A 6 -28.63 5.19 -5.30
N ILE A 7 -27.99 5.77 -4.29
CA ILE A 7 -26.54 5.67 -4.11
C ILE A 7 -26.26 4.20 -3.77
N HIS A 8 -25.68 3.47 -4.72
CA HIS A 8 -25.13 2.13 -4.47
C HIS A 8 -23.92 2.28 -3.55
N THR A 9 -24.13 2.16 -2.25
CA THR A 9 -23.08 2.07 -1.23
C THR A 9 -22.46 0.68 -1.26
N ASN A 10 -21.73 0.36 -2.32
CA ASN A 10 -20.84 -0.82 -2.31
C ASN A 10 -19.44 -0.48 -2.79
N LYS A 11 -18.87 0.56 -2.18
CA LYS A 11 -17.43 0.75 -2.10
C LYS A 11 -17.02 0.32 -0.68
N SER A 12 -17.06 -0.98 -0.40
CA SER A 12 -16.18 -1.51 0.63
C SER A 12 -14.80 -0.96 0.28
N SER A 13 -14.19 -0.17 1.17
CA SER A 13 -12.81 0.29 0.95
C SER A 13 -12.00 -0.98 0.72
N ARG A 14 -11.65 -1.30 -0.53
CA ARG A 14 -10.74 -2.41 -0.80
C ARG A 14 -9.53 -2.06 0.02
N ARG A 15 -9.25 -2.81 1.09
CA ARG A 15 -8.00 -2.64 1.82
C ARG A 15 -6.95 -3.02 0.81
N VAL A 16 -6.36 -2.01 0.18
CA VAL A 16 -5.37 -2.18 -0.87
C VAL A 16 -4.16 -2.77 -0.17
N HIS A 17 -3.88 -4.03 -0.46
CA HIS A 17 -2.58 -4.62 -0.15
C HIS A 17 -1.74 -4.62 -1.42
N TYR A 18 -0.43 -4.73 -1.27
CA TYR A 18 0.54 -4.65 -2.35
C TYR A 18 1.33 -5.96 -2.50
N ILE A 19 0.69 -7.11 -2.19
CA ILE A 19 1.32 -8.44 -2.22
C ILE A 19 1.92 -8.74 -3.60
N ALA A 20 1.23 -8.36 -4.68
CA ALA A 20 1.70 -8.61 -6.04
C ALA A 20 2.95 -7.78 -6.37
N GLU A 21 2.93 -6.50 -5.99
CA GLU A 21 4.02 -5.54 -6.18
C GLU A 21 5.24 -5.92 -5.33
N TRP A 22 5.02 -6.38 -4.10
CA TRP A 22 6.07 -6.93 -3.25
C TRP A 22 6.71 -8.18 -3.85
N ALA A 23 5.89 -9.09 -4.39
CA ALA A 23 6.38 -10.28 -5.07
C ALA A 23 7.19 -9.94 -6.32
N GLU A 24 6.70 -8.99 -7.13
CA GLU A 24 7.37 -8.51 -8.34
C GLU A 24 8.73 -7.89 -8.02
N LYS A 25 8.80 -7.01 -7.01
CA LYS A 25 10.06 -6.40 -6.56
C LYS A 25 11.09 -7.42 -6.10
N ARG A 26 10.64 -8.59 -5.65
CA ARG A 26 11.49 -9.71 -5.22
C ARG A 26 11.73 -10.75 -6.32
N GLY A 27 11.18 -10.58 -7.50
CA GLY A 27 11.27 -11.55 -8.59
C GLY A 27 10.57 -12.88 -8.30
N MET A 28 9.58 -12.89 -7.39
CA MET A 28 8.86 -14.09 -6.99
C MET A 28 7.63 -14.33 -7.86
N ARG A 29 7.38 -15.60 -8.24
CA ARG A 29 6.15 -15.98 -8.94
C ARG A 29 5.09 -16.43 -7.93
N GLN A 30 3.81 -16.39 -8.34
CA GLN A 30 2.71 -16.94 -7.53
C GLN A 30 2.93 -18.41 -7.14
N SER A 31 3.60 -19.19 -8.00
CA SER A 31 3.94 -20.59 -7.71
C SER A 31 4.99 -20.74 -6.61
N ASP A 32 5.94 -19.81 -6.52
CA ASP A 32 6.95 -19.82 -5.47
C ASP A 32 6.29 -19.51 -4.13
N ILE A 33 5.44 -18.49 -4.09
CA ILE A 33 4.67 -18.13 -2.89
C ILE A 33 3.74 -19.27 -2.45
N ALA A 34 3.06 -19.93 -3.40
CA ALA A 34 2.18 -21.06 -3.08
C ALA A 34 2.96 -22.23 -2.45
N ARG A 35 4.14 -22.55 -3.02
CA ARG A 35 5.03 -23.60 -2.53
C ARG A 35 5.55 -23.26 -1.13
N ASP A 36 6.09 -22.06 -0.95
CA ASP A 36 6.81 -21.68 0.27
C ASP A 36 5.83 -21.45 1.46
N LEU A 37 4.58 -21.06 1.18
CA LEU A 37 3.53 -20.93 2.17
C LEU A 37 2.71 -22.21 2.37
N GLU A 38 2.96 -23.26 1.58
CA GLU A 38 2.18 -24.50 1.58
C GLU A 38 0.67 -24.27 1.39
N VAL A 39 0.32 -23.33 0.50
CA VAL A 39 -1.08 -22.98 0.18
C VAL A 39 -1.42 -23.32 -1.26
N GLU A 40 -2.70 -23.50 -1.54
CA GLU A 40 -3.13 -23.69 -2.92
C GLU A 40 -2.83 -22.46 -3.80
N ARG A 41 -2.39 -22.71 -5.03
CA ARG A 41 -2.19 -21.65 -6.05
C ARG A 41 -3.45 -20.82 -6.28
N SER A 42 -4.63 -21.42 -6.15
CA SER A 42 -5.93 -20.75 -6.23
C SER A 42 -6.07 -19.63 -5.18
N THR A 43 -5.51 -19.84 -3.99
CA THR A 43 -5.53 -18.92 -2.86
C THR A 43 -4.58 -17.75 -3.14
N VAL A 44 -3.35 -18.04 -3.56
CA VAL A 44 -2.37 -16.99 -3.93
C VAL A 44 -2.88 -16.14 -5.09
N LYS A 45 -3.49 -16.76 -6.10
CA LYS A 45 -4.10 -16.03 -7.21
C LYS A 45 -5.14 -15.02 -6.72
N ARG A 46 -6.04 -15.44 -5.81
CA ARG A 46 -7.03 -14.53 -5.22
C ARG A 46 -6.38 -13.35 -4.50
N TRP A 47 -5.26 -13.56 -3.80
CA TRP A 47 -4.52 -12.46 -3.19
C TRP A 47 -3.97 -11.52 -4.25
N PHE A 48 -3.37 -12.02 -5.32
CA PHE A 48 -2.88 -11.18 -6.41
C PHE A 48 -4.02 -10.41 -7.12
N ASP A 49 -5.24 -10.97 -7.14
CA ASP A 49 -6.43 -10.32 -7.66
C ASP A 49 -7.04 -9.27 -6.68
N GLY A 50 -6.40 -9.05 -5.51
CA GLY A 50 -6.79 -8.02 -4.53
C GLY A 50 -7.64 -8.53 -3.35
N ALA A 51 -7.77 -9.84 -3.18
CA ALA A 51 -8.41 -10.40 -2.00
C ALA A 51 -7.45 -10.38 -0.80
N VAL A 52 -7.84 -9.68 0.26
CA VAL A 52 -7.04 -9.62 1.48
C VAL A 52 -6.94 -11.01 2.13
N PRO A 53 -5.73 -11.50 2.45
CA PRO A 53 -5.58 -12.70 3.27
C PRO A 53 -6.29 -12.51 4.62
N THR A 54 -7.25 -13.40 4.94
CA THR A 54 -8.08 -13.27 6.15
C THR A 54 -7.46 -13.90 7.38
N LYS A 55 -6.56 -14.86 7.18
CA LYS A 55 -5.87 -15.58 8.25
C LYS A 55 -4.62 -14.82 8.66
N GLN A 56 -4.49 -14.57 9.95
CA GLN A 56 -3.32 -13.90 10.54
C GLN A 56 -2.01 -14.63 10.19
N ASP A 57 -1.98 -15.96 10.32
CA ASP A 57 -0.84 -16.80 9.96
C ASP A 57 -0.38 -16.60 8.51
N HIS A 58 -1.32 -16.41 7.57
CA HIS A 58 -0.96 -16.14 6.18
C HIS A 58 -0.33 -14.76 6.00
N LEU A 59 -0.80 -13.76 6.74
CA LEU A 59 -0.22 -12.41 6.70
C LEU A 59 1.18 -12.38 7.29
N GLU A 60 1.39 -13.07 8.42
CA GLU A 60 2.70 -13.21 9.07
C GLU A 60 3.70 -13.89 8.14
N ARG A 61 3.37 -15.07 7.63
CA ARG A 61 4.25 -15.81 6.71
C ARG A 61 4.48 -15.06 5.40
N LEU A 62 3.47 -14.33 4.88
CA LEU A 62 3.66 -13.45 3.71
C LEU A 62 4.64 -12.31 4.01
N SER A 63 4.52 -11.66 5.18
CA SER A 63 5.42 -10.58 5.57
C SER A 63 6.85 -11.06 5.72
N GLU A 64 7.07 -12.26 6.26
CA GLU A 64 8.39 -12.89 6.36
C GLU A 64 8.95 -13.27 4.98
N LEU A 65 8.15 -13.93 4.15
CA LEU A 65 8.55 -14.36 2.81
C LEU A 65 8.88 -13.16 1.91
N LEU A 66 8.03 -12.13 1.98
CA LEU A 66 8.22 -10.85 1.32
C LEU A 66 9.11 -9.91 2.14
N GLY A 67 9.77 -10.43 3.18
CA GLY A 67 10.77 -9.79 4.05
C GLY A 67 10.51 -8.32 4.30
N THR A 68 9.26 -8.05 4.65
CA THR A 68 8.83 -6.76 5.14
C THR A 68 9.05 -6.72 6.65
N ASP A 69 9.25 -5.53 7.21
CA ASP A 69 9.56 -5.41 8.65
C ASP A 69 8.38 -5.82 9.54
N ASP A 70 7.16 -5.67 9.02
CA ASP A 70 5.93 -5.99 9.74
C ASP A 70 4.74 -6.18 8.75
N ILE A 71 3.61 -6.71 9.24
CA ILE A 71 2.42 -6.97 8.43
C ILE A 71 1.83 -5.69 7.80
N SER A 72 1.96 -4.53 8.45
CA SER A 72 1.42 -3.27 7.92
C SER A 72 2.10 -2.85 6.62
N ALA A 73 3.35 -3.29 6.40
CA ALA A 73 4.08 -3.04 5.16
C ALA A 73 3.44 -3.72 3.94
N LEU A 74 2.71 -4.84 4.12
CA LEU A 74 1.94 -5.47 3.04
C LEU A 74 0.82 -4.56 2.51
N PHE A 75 0.43 -3.53 3.27
CA PHE A 75 -0.60 -2.55 2.92
C PHE A 75 -0.01 -1.21 2.44
N ARG A 76 1.31 -1.16 2.21
CA ARG A 76 2.02 -0.03 1.59
C ARG A 76 2.68 -0.49 0.30
N HIS A 77 2.76 0.42 -0.66
CA HIS A 77 3.49 0.15 -1.90
C HIS A 77 4.97 -0.08 -1.56
N PRO A 78 5.65 -1.08 -2.15
CA PRO A 78 7.03 -1.38 -1.81
C PRO A 78 8.02 -0.25 -2.13
N ASP A 79 7.66 0.70 -3.00
CA ASP A 79 8.47 1.89 -3.30
C ASP A 79 8.29 3.03 -2.29
N ASP A 80 7.24 2.98 -1.47
CA ASP A 80 7.00 3.94 -0.39
C ASP A 80 7.47 3.41 0.97
N ASP A 81 7.67 2.10 1.08
CA ASP A 81 7.96 1.45 2.37
C ASP A 81 9.25 1.97 3.02
N TRP A 82 10.25 2.32 2.23
CA TRP A 82 11.48 2.93 2.75
C TRP A 82 11.22 4.28 3.44
N ILE A 83 10.23 5.07 2.98
CA ILE A 83 9.85 6.35 3.59
C ILE A 83 9.25 6.07 4.97
N ALA A 84 8.34 5.10 5.06
CA ALA A 84 7.73 4.72 6.32
C ALA A 84 8.78 4.25 7.34
N ARG A 85 9.78 3.48 6.90
CA ARG A 85 10.92 3.06 7.73
C ARG A 85 11.78 4.25 8.16
N PHE A 86 12.08 5.16 7.22
CA PHE A 86 12.90 6.34 7.47
C PHE A 86 12.31 7.29 8.52
N LEU A 87 10.97 7.30 8.68
CA LEU A 87 10.25 8.20 9.59
C LEU A 87 9.89 7.59 10.96
N ARG A 88 9.95 6.26 11.12
CA ARG A 88 9.35 5.53 12.27
C ARG A 88 9.89 5.95 13.65
N ASP A 89 11.18 6.25 13.75
CA ASP A 89 11.86 6.48 15.05
C ASP A 89 12.35 7.93 15.21
N ARG A 90 11.72 8.88 14.50
CA ARG A 90 12.09 10.31 14.55
C ARG A 90 11.18 11.08 15.49
N SER A 91 11.72 12.12 16.12
CA SER A 91 10.91 13.02 16.96
C SER A 91 9.93 13.84 16.13
N GLU A 92 8.87 14.35 16.76
CA GLU A 92 7.91 15.24 16.11
C GLU A 92 8.60 16.46 15.48
N ASP A 93 9.55 17.10 16.18
CA ASP A 93 10.33 18.22 15.68
C ASP A 93 11.21 17.85 14.45
N GLU A 94 11.74 16.63 14.41
CA GLU A 94 12.47 16.14 13.24
C GLU A 94 11.54 15.88 12.06
N LEU A 95 10.38 15.27 12.32
CA LEU A 95 9.36 15.03 11.30
C LEU A 95 8.89 16.34 10.68
N ASP A 96 8.62 17.36 11.49
CA ASP A 96 8.23 18.68 11.00
C ASP A 96 9.31 19.29 10.12
N ARG A 97 10.58 19.23 10.53
CA ARG A 97 11.69 19.72 9.70
C ARG A 97 11.82 18.97 8.38
N ILE A 98 11.65 17.64 8.39
CA ILE A 98 11.67 16.81 7.17
C ILE A 98 10.52 17.22 6.25
N ILE A 99 9.31 17.38 6.79
CA ILE A 99 8.13 17.78 6.03
C ILE A 99 8.33 19.15 5.38
N GLN A 100 8.83 20.14 6.14
CA GLN A 100 9.10 21.48 5.61
C GLN A 100 10.17 21.44 4.51
N THR A 101 11.22 20.64 4.70
CA THR A 101 12.28 20.45 3.71
C THR A 101 11.72 19.86 2.42
N LEU A 102 10.90 18.80 2.51
CA LEU A 102 10.28 18.17 1.35
C LEU A 102 9.31 19.10 0.63
N LYS A 103 8.52 19.89 1.36
CA LYS A 103 7.61 20.89 0.76
C LYS A 103 8.37 21.99 0.01
N ALA A 104 9.50 22.43 0.55
CA ALA A 104 10.35 23.44 -0.09
C ALA A 104 11.09 22.90 -1.31
N ALA A 105 11.58 21.65 -1.24
CA ALA A 105 12.30 21.00 -2.33
C ALA A 105 11.39 20.56 -3.48
N PHE A 106 10.15 20.18 -3.18
CA PHE A 106 9.16 19.70 -4.15
C PHE A 106 7.86 20.51 -4.01
N PRO A 107 7.86 21.79 -4.42
CA PRO A 107 6.66 22.61 -4.38
C PRO A 107 5.58 21.96 -5.26
N ARG A 108 4.39 21.76 -4.70
CA ARG A 108 3.24 21.34 -5.49
C ARG A 108 2.63 22.59 -6.12
N ASP A 109 2.40 22.56 -7.42
CA ASP A 109 1.57 23.56 -8.06
C ASP A 109 0.15 23.41 -7.54
N ASP A 110 -0.25 24.26 -6.59
CA ASP A 110 -1.66 24.39 -6.25
C ASP A 110 -2.39 24.84 -7.53
N PRO A 111 -3.40 24.10 -8.02
CA PRO A 111 -4.13 24.44 -9.24
C PRO A 111 -4.86 25.79 -9.15
N LYS A 112 -4.90 26.44 -7.97
CA LYS A 112 -5.45 27.77 -7.78
C LYS A 112 -4.53 28.91 -8.22
N THR A 113 -3.25 28.64 -8.50
CA THR A 113 -2.29 29.70 -8.88
C THR A 113 -2.12 29.86 -10.40
N ALA A 114 -2.76 29.00 -11.21
CA ALA A 114 -2.62 29.02 -12.68
C ALA A 114 -3.60 29.93 -13.43
N ASN A 115 -4.62 30.50 -12.77
CA ASN A 115 -5.62 31.40 -13.40
C ASN A 115 -5.50 32.85 -12.92
N GLY A 116 -4.29 33.40 -12.98
CA GLY A 116 -4.01 34.78 -12.62
C GLY A 116 -2.99 35.43 -13.54
N GLY A 117 -3.25 35.44 -14.85
CA GLY A 117 -2.41 36.19 -15.78
C GLY A 117 -2.71 35.92 -17.26
N LYS A 118 -3.70 36.61 -17.83
CA LYS A 118 -3.52 37.82 -18.65
C LYS A 118 -4.85 38.23 -19.27
#